data_AF-A0A933C4A5-F1
#
_entry.id   AF-A0A933C4A5-F1
#
_cell.length_a   1.000
_cell.length_b   1.000
_cell.length_c   1.000
_cell.angle_alpha   90.00
_cell.angle_beta   90.00
_cell.angle_gamma   90.00
#
_symmetry.space_group_name_H-M   'P 1'
#
loop_
_entity.id
_entity.type
_entity.pdbx_description
1 polymer ?
#
loop_
_entity_poly.entity_id
_entity_poly.type
_entity_poly.pdbx_seq_one_letter_code
_entity_poly.pdbx_strand_id
1 'polypeptide(L)'
;MTRAQQYIQSLMENVVEGQIASDTYRLMFVKITRTLSDAEDFEGELRKLYKVAGFSTFALSLMWIAEEVEKNPAKAEYTLQEQSLVVSHFRYAIGDLELPPLGEDIPAPALPEPAPEVLASEETPAMPAHLEMEPPAPLAETGQETFAAAPIAAGSESEFAALMEKFVEAMQSGSEEREGILQSVLAQCNGFMVEGSGAPADLKEFCGFLVEFLKYITENGFMDDVRVMNILSNVSAPVSSWAQAAGDARDGMLAEGIEILRTFKSLFE
;
A
#
# COMPACT_ATOMS: atom_id res chain seq x y z
N MET A 1 -14.10 31.41 -9.14
CA MET A 1 -14.72 30.09 -8.93
C MET A 1 -15.83 29.91 -9.95
N THR A 2 -15.77 28.86 -10.78
CA THR A 2 -16.79 28.58 -11.80
C THR A 2 -17.97 27.83 -11.21
N ARG A 3 -19.09 27.74 -11.96
CA ARG A 3 -20.26 26.97 -11.54
C ARG A 3 -19.94 25.48 -11.42
N ALA A 4 -19.26 24.91 -12.43
CA ALA A 4 -18.80 23.53 -12.37
C ALA A 4 -17.90 23.26 -11.16
N GLN A 5 -17.00 24.20 -10.82
CA GLN A 5 -16.11 24.08 -9.67
C GLN A 5 -16.88 24.04 -8.35
N GLN A 6 -17.87 24.94 -8.17
CA GLN A 6 -18.75 24.93 -6.99
C GLN A 6 -19.56 23.63 -6.88
N TYR A 7 -20.08 23.15 -8.01
CA TYR A 7 -20.87 21.92 -8.05
C TYR A 7 -20.04 20.70 -7.68
N ILE A 8 -18.84 20.57 -8.25
CA ILE A 8 -17.93 19.45 -7.96
C ILE A 8 -17.42 19.53 -6.53
N GLN A 9 -17.13 20.71 -6.02
CA GLN A 9 -16.80 20.89 -4.60
C GLN A 9 -17.92 20.38 -3.70
N SER A 10 -19.16 20.82 -3.94
CA SER A 10 -20.32 20.35 -3.16
C SER A 10 -20.54 18.84 -3.30
N LEU A 11 -20.34 18.27 -4.49
CA LEU A 11 -20.42 16.83 -4.72
C LEU A 11 -19.38 16.07 -3.88
N MET A 12 -18.13 16.55 -3.87
CA MET A 12 -17.02 15.90 -3.18
C MET A 12 -17.06 16.10 -1.66
N GLU A 13 -17.45 17.27 -1.15
CA GLU A 13 -17.58 17.54 0.29
C GLU A 13 -18.63 16.65 0.97
N ASN A 14 -19.66 16.23 0.23
CA ASN A 14 -20.73 15.39 0.75
C ASN A 14 -20.50 13.89 0.55
N VAL A 15 -19.35 13.48 0.00
CA VAL A 15 -18.93 12.08 0.02
C VAL A 15 -18.72 11.70 1.49
N VAL A 16 -19.66 10.95 2.04
CA VAL A 16 -19.74 10.62 3.47
C VAL A 16 -18.40 10.04 3.95
N GLU A 17 -17.90 10.54 5.08
CA GLU A 17 -16.62 10.16 5.73
C GLU A 17 -16.46 8.65 6.02
N GLY A 18 -17.48 7.82 5.77
CA GLY A 18 -17.45 6.36 5.89
C GLY A 18 -17.38 5.59 4.57
N GLN A 19 -17.25 6.25 3.42
CA GLN A 19 -17.21 5.58 2.10
C GLN A 19 -15.81 5.27 1.60
N ILE A 20 -14.80 5.81 2.27
CA ILE A 20 -13.40 5.58 2.00
C ILE A 20 -12.84 4.96 3.29
N ALA A 21 -12.44 3.70 3.23
CA ALA A 21 -12.16 2.91 4.43
C ALA A 21 -10.93 3.47 5.18
N SER A 22 -9.87 3.79 4.43
CA SER A 22 -8.61 4.28 4.99
C SER A 22 -8.62 5.78 5.27
N ASP A 23 -8.10 6.17 6.44
CA ASP A 23 -7.82 7.57 6.78
C ASP A 23 -6.83 8.22 5.78
N THR A 24 -5.86 7.45 5.28
CA THR A 24 -4.89 7.91 4.27
C THR A 24 -5.59 8.27 2.97
N TYR A 25 -6.52 7.44 2.51
CA TYR A 25 -7.29 7.70 1.30
C TYR A 25 -8.28 8.84 1.49
N ARG A 26 -8.85 9.00 2.69
CA ARG A 26 -9.65 10.18 3.04
C ARG A 26 -8.83 11.47 2.98
N LEU A 27 -7.62 11.47 3.53
CA LEU A 27 -6.72 12.62 3.43
C LEU A 27 -6.34 12.94 1.98
N MET A 28 -6.07 11.92 1.15
CA MET A 28 -5.81 12.10 -0.27
C MET A 28 -7.02 12.70 -1.00
N PHE A 29 -8.22 12.17 -0.72
CA PHE A 29 -9.47 12.69 -1.27
C PHE A 29 -9.67 14.16 -0.89
N VAL A 30 -9.53 14.51 0.39
CA VAL A 30 -9.62 15.90 0.88
C VAL A 30 -8.58 16.80 0.23
N LYS A 31 -7.33 16.32 0.05
CA LYS A 31 -6.27 17.08 -0.61
C LYS A 31 -6.61 17.36 -2.07
N ILE A 32 -7.17 16.39 -2.79
CA ILE A 32 -7.63 16.58 -4.18
C ILE A 32 -8.80 17.56 -4.22
N THR A 33 -9.80 17.40 -3.35
CA THR A 33 -10.95 18.32 -3.24
C THR A 33 -10.49 19.75 -3.00
N ARG A 34 -9.54 19.95 -2.08
CA ARG A 34 -8.99 21.27 -1.77
C ARG A 34 -8.19 21.83 -2.95
N THR A 35 -7.35 21.03 -3.59
CA THR A 35 -6.57 21.45 -4.76
C THR A 35 -7.48 21.92 -5.89
N LEU A 36 -8.57 21.19 -6.16
CA LEU A 36 -9.55 21.56 -7.18
C LEU A 36 -10.39 22.79 -6.79
N SER A 37 -10.70 22.95 -5.50
CA SER A 37 -11.47 24.10 -4.99
C SER A 37 -10.67 25.40 -5.00
N ASP A 38 -9.38 25.33 -4.66
CA ASP A 38 -8.48 26.48 -4.60
C ASP A 38 -7.86 26.82 -5.98
N ALA A 39 -8.09 26.00 -7.00
CA ALA A 39 -7.50 26.18 -8.33
C ALA A 39 -8.07 27.41 -9.06
N GLU A 40 -7.17 28.26 -9.58
CA GLU A 40 -7.52 29.32 -10.54
C GLU A 40 -7.88 28.74 -11.93
N ASP A 41 -7.18 27.69 -12.35
CA ASP A 41 -7.44 26.93 -13.59
C ASP A 41 -7.96 25.52 -13.26
N PHE A 42 -9.26 25.46 -12.97
CA PHE A 42 -9.95 24.22 -12.61
C PHE A 42 -9.81 23.12 -13.68
N GLU A 43 -9.95 23.46 -14.96
CA GLU A 43 -9.79 22.50 -16.05
C GLU A 43 -8.33 22.02 -16.17
N GLY A 44 -7.38 22.92 -15.98
CA GLY A 44 -5.95 22.60 -15.96
C GLY A 44 -5.61 21.58 -14.87
N GLU A 45 -6.14 21.75 -13.66
CA GLU A 45 -5.95 20.80 -12.57
C GLU A 45 -6.61 19.45 -12.82
N LEU A 46 -7.84 19.42 -13.37
CA LEU A 46 -8.46 18.16 -13.78
C LEU A 46 -7.61 17.42 -14.84
N ARG A 47 -7.01 18.15 -15.79
CA ARG A 47 -6.11 17.54 -16.80
C ARG A 47 -4.80 17.05 -16.19
N LYS A 48 -4.30 17.68 -15.13
CA LYS A 48 -3.14 17.16 -14.38
C LYS A 48 -3.51 15.88 -13.65
N LEU A 49 -4.65 15.86 -12.97
CA LEU A 49 -5.19 14.69 -12.28
C LEU A 49 -5.38 13.50 -13.24
N TYR A 50 -5.86 13.77 -14.46
CA TYR A 50 -6.00 12.75 -15.51
C TYR A 50 -4.68 12.07 -15.90
N LYS A 51 -3.55 12.77 -15.78
CA LYS A 51 -2.22 12.25 -16.10
C LYS A 51 -1.60 11.45 -14.95
N VAL A 52 -2.18 11.51 -13.75
CA VAL A 52 -1.73 10.72 -12.61
C VAL A 52 -2.13 9.26 -12.84
N ALA A 53 -1.16 8.35 -12.67
CA ALA A 53 -1.41 6.92 -12.85
C ALA A 53 -2.52 6.45 -11.90
N GLY A 54 -3.48 5.67 -12.41
CA GLY A 54 -4.65 5.19 -11.66
C GLY A 54 -5.84 6.17 -11.61
N PHE A 55 -5.61 7.49 -11.75
CA PHE A 55 -6.64 8.52 -11.56
C PHE A 55 -7.36 8.97 -12.84
N SER A 56 -7.02 8.40 -13.99
CA SER A 56 -7.59 8.81 -15.28
C SER A 56 -9.12 8.68 -15.33
N THR A 57 -9.66 7.56 -14.86
CA THR A 57 -11.12 7.31 -14.84
C THR A 57 -11.85 8.24 -13.88
N PHE A 58 -11.27 8.50 -12.71
CA PHE A 58 -11.80 9.45 -11.74
C PHE A 58 -11.80 10.88 -12.28
N ALA A 59 -10.68 11.32 -12.85
CA ALA A 59 -10.58 12.64 -13.47
C ALA A 59 -11.57 12.81 -14.63
N LEU A 60 -11.75 11.77 -15.46
CA LEU A 60 -12.75 11.79 -16.54
C LEU A 60 -14.18 11.92 -16.02
N SER A 61 -14.54 11.24 -14.92
CA SER A 61 -15.88 11.42 -14.34
C SER A 61 -16.11 12.85 -13.85
N LEU A 62 -15.11 13.48 -13.23
CA LEU A 62 -15.21 14.87 -12.80
C LEU A 62 -15.30 15.83 -13.99
N MET A 63 -14.52 15.60 -15.05
CA MET A 63 -14.61 16.39 -16.28
C MET A 63 -15.97 16.28 -16.96
N TRP A 64 -16.52 15.06 -17.02
CA TRP A 64 -17.84 14.83 -17.61
C TRP A 64 -18.95 15.53 -16.81
N ILE A 65 -18.92 15.45 -15.48
CA ILE A 65 -19.87 16.16 -14.61
C ILE A 65 -19.72 17.68 -14.78
N ALA A 66 -18.49 18.20 -14.81
CA ALA A 66 -18.22 19.62 -15.03
C ALA A 66 -18.85 20.11 -16.34
N GLU A 67 -18.61 19.38 -17.43
CA GLU A 67 -19.14 19.70 -18.75
C GLU A 67 -20.68 19.66 -18.78
N GLU A 68 -21.28 18.67 -18.12
CA GLU A 68 -22.73 18.53 -18.04
C GLU A 68 -23.39 19.67 -17.23
N VAL A 69 -22.75 20.13 -16.15
CA VAL A 69 -23.23 21.26 -15.34
C VAL A 69 -23.14 22.59 -16.10
N GLU A 70 -22.09 22.79 -16.89
CA GLU A 70 -21.96 23.99 -17.74
C GLU A 70 -22.96 23.97 -18.90
N LYS A 71 -23.24 22.78 -19.47
CA LYS A 71 -24.22 22.62 -20.56
C LYS A 71 -25.67 22.71 -20.09
N ASN A 72 -25.97 22.33 -18.85
CA ASN A 72 -27.33 22.29 -18.33
C ASN A 72 -27.53 23.28 -17.17
N PRO A 73 -28.05 24.49 -17.45
CA PRO A 73 -28.23 25.51 -16.43
C PRO A 73 -29.23 25.15 -15.32
N ALA A 74 -30.09 24.15 -15.52
CA ALA A 74 -31.06 23.70 -14.52
C ALA A 74 -30.44 22.74 -13.48
N LYS A 75 -29.23 22.23 -13.73
CA LYS A 75 -28.55 21.28 -12.85
C LYS A 75 -27.87 21.99 -11.69
N ALA A 76 -28.61 22.19 -10.59
CA ALA A 76 -28.15 22.92 -9.41
C ALA A 76 -27.57 22.02 -8.31
N GLU A 77 -28.06 20.78 -8.20
CA GLU A 77 -27.68 19.81 -7.17
C GLU A 77 -27.09 18.55 -7.79
N TYR A 78 -26.18 17.88 -7.08
CA TYR A 78 -25.63 16.58 -7.48
C TYR A 78 -26.60 15.45 -7.16
N THR A 79 -26.58 14.43 -8.01
CA THR A 79 -27.36 13.22 -7.82
C THR A 79 -26.56 12.17 -7.04
N LEU A 80 -27.26 11.28 -6.33
CA LEU A 80 -26.64 10.12 -5.67
C LEU A 80 -25.87 9.23 -6.66
N GLN A 81 -26.31 9.17 -7.92
CA GLN A 81 -25.63 8.42 -8.97
C GLN A 81 -24.27 9.02 -9.32
N GLU A 82 -24.20 10.34 -9.48
CA GLU A 82 -22.93 11.03 -9.75
C GLU A 82 -21.98 10.93 -8.56
N GLN A 83 -22.52 11.04 -7.35
CA GLN A 83 -21.73 10.84 -6.14
C GLN A 83 -21.16 9.41 -6.09
N SER A 84 -22.00 8.39 -6.27
CA SER A 84 -21.57 6.99 -6.29
C SER A 84 -20.56 6.70 -7.41
N LEU A 85 -20.74 7.32 -8.59
CA LEU A 85 -19.80 7.21 -9.70
C LEU A 85 -18.42 7.79 -9.35
N VAL A 86 -18.38 9.01 -8.79
CA VAL A 86 -17.14 9.69 -8.42
C VAL A 86 -16.42 8.91 -7.32
N VAL A 87 -17.16 8.42 -6.32
CA VAL A 87 -16.61 7.63 -5.21
C VAL A 87 -16.08 6.29 -5.70
N SER A 88 -16.85 5.55 -6.52
CA SER A 88 -16.41 4.26 -7.05
C SER A 88 -15.17 4.39 -7.94
N HIS A 89 -15.10 5.41 -8.80
CA HIS A 89 -13.91 5.67 -9.60
C HIS A 89 -12.71 6.12 -8.78
N PHE A 90 -12.93 6.92 -7.73
CA PHE A 90 -11.87 7.28 -6.80
C PHE A 90 -11.32 6.03 -6.10
N ARG A 91 -12.21 5.20 -5.56
CA ARG A 91 -11.89 3.95 -4.87
C ARG A 91 -11.17 2.96 -5.77
N TYR A 92 -11.62 2.82 -7.01
CA TYR A 92 -10.91 2.05 -8.02
C TYR A 92 -9.50 2.61 -8.29
N ALA A 93 -9.35 3.93 -8.36
CA ALA A 93 -8.05 4.58 -8.59
C ALA A 93 -7.04 4.32 -7.45
N ILE A 94 -7.52 4.19 -6.21
CA ILE A 94 -6.69 3.92 -5.01
C ILE A 94 -6.64 2.43 -4.63
N GLY A 95 -7.34 1.55 -5.35
CA GLY A 95 -7.41 0.11 -5.03
C GLY A 95 -8.29 -0.25 -3.81
N ASP A 96 -9.08 0.69 -3.28
CA ASP A 96 -9.99 0.48 -2.13
C ASP A 96 -11.31 -0.14 -2.59
N LEU A 97 -11.30 -1.45 -2.90
CA LEU A 97 -12.48 -2.20 -3.35
C LEU A 97 -13.30 -2.81 -2.20
N GLU A 98 -12.94 -2.57 -0.94
CA GLU A 98 -13.48 -3.33 0.20
C GLU A 98 -14.91 -2.96 0.63
N LEU A 99 -15.37 -1.74 0.37
CA LEU A 99 -16.74 -1.29 0.67
C LEU A 99 -17.70 -1.51 -0.53
N PRO A 100 -18.95 -1.93 -0.32
CA PRO A 100 -19.93 -1.98 -1.39
C PRO A 100 -20.22 -0.58 -1.96
N PRO A 101 -20.51 -0.44 -3.28
CA PRO A 101 -20.94 0.83 -3.85
C PRO A 101 -22.23 1.31 -3.16
N LEU A 102 -22.40 2.64 -3.09
CA LEU A 102 -23.64 3.26 -2.63
C LEU A 102 -24.82 2.77 -3.48
N GLY A 103 -25.54 1.78 -2.95
CA GLY A 103 -26.71 1.21 -3.63
C GLY A 103 -26.87 -0.28 -3.37
N GLU A 104 -27.04 -0.67 -2.11
CA GLU A 104 -27.91 -1.75 -1.61
C GLU A 104 -27.57 -1.98 -0.12
N ASP A 105 -28.58 -1.94 0.73
CA ASP A 105 -28.54 -2.15 2.19
C ASP A 105 -27.89 -1.08 3.10
N ILE A 106 -28.74 -0.16 3.57
CA ILE A 106 -28.58 0.48 4.87
C ILE A 106 -29.32 -0.40 5.90
N PRO A 107 -28.65 -1.09 6.84
CA PRO A 107 -29.32 -1.54 8.05
C PRO A 107 -29.43 -0.36 9.02
N ALA A 108 -30.65 -0.12 9.48
CA ALA A 108 -30.99 0.89 10.48
C ALA A 108 -30.19 0.74 11.80
N PRO A 109 -30.01 1.82 12.60
CA PRO A 109 -29.19 1.77 13.80
C PRO A 109 -29.88 0.92 14.88
N ALA A 110 -29.22 -0.16 15.30
CA ALA A 110 -29.69 -0.99 16.41
C ALA A 110 -29.23 -0.41 17.76
N LEU A 111 -30.22 -0.13 18.63
CA LEU A 111 -30.06 0.16 20.06
C LEU A 111 -29.39 -1.00 20.83
N PRO A 112 -28.81 -0.76 22.03
CA PRO A 112 -27.99 -1.72 22.75
C PRO A 112 -28.78 -2.64 23.71
N GLU A 113 -28.05 -3.67 24.19
CA GLU A 113 -28.30 -4.63 25.30
C GLU A 113 -28.99 -5.97 24.97
N PRO A 114 -28.78 -7.05 25.77
CA PRO A 114 -27.71 -7.36 26.74
C PRO A 114 -27.09 -8.78 26.57
N ALA A 115 -26.02 -9.07 27.34
CA ALA A 115 -25.39 -10.39 27.47
C ALA A 115 -26.31 -11.46 28.10
N PRO A 116 -25.99 -12.76 27.90
CA PRO A 116 -25.65 -13.57 29.09
C PRO A 116 -24.54 -14.62 28.90
N GLU A 117 -23.75 -14.72 29.97
CA GLU A 117 -23.24 -15.90 30.70
C GLU A 117 -22.92 -17.26 30.02
N VAL A 118 -21.64 -17.62 30.20
CA VAL A 118 -21.08 -18.88 30.77
C VAL A 118 -21.48 -20.22 30.13
N LEU A 119 -20.49 -20.98 29.66
CA LEU A 119 -20.11 -22.29 30.22
C LEU A 119 -18.83 -22.82 29.58
N ALA A 120 -17.80 -22.92 30.43
CA ALA A 120 -16.55 -23.62 30.19
C ALA A 120 -16.75 -25.14 30.13
N SER A 121 -15.94 -25.81 29.31
CA SER A 121 -15.53 -27.20 29.53
C SER A 121 -14.15 -27.41 28.90
N GLU A 122 -13.19 -27.72 29.77
CA GLU A 122 -11.86 -28.27 29.49
C GLU A 122 -11.94 -29.61 28.75
N GLU A 123 -10.94 -29.92 27.91
CA GLU A 123 -10.10 -31.12 28.02
C GLU A 123 -9.09 -31.20 26.84
N THR A 124 -7.81 -30.96 27.13
CA THR A 124 -6.65 -31.65 26.53
C THR A 124 -6.30 -32.85 27.44
N PRO A 125 -5.49 -33.88 27.08
CA PRO A 125 -4.44 -33.93 26.03
C PRO A 125 -4.25 -35.30 25.31
N ALA A 126 -3.36 -35.39 24.31
CA ALA A 126 -2.30 -36.42 24.17
C ALA A 126 -1.73 -36.56 22.72
N MET A 127 -0.42 -36.36 22.60
CA MET A 127 0.49 -37.00 21.61
C MET A 127 0.82 -38.45 22.08
N PRO A 128 1.39 -39.41 21.29
CA PRO A 128 2.49 -39.23 20.32
C PRO A 128 2.65 -40.20 19.10
N ALA A 129 3.52 -39.77 18.17
CA ALA A 129 4.51 -40.49 17.32
C ALA A 129 4.15 -41.74 16.49
N HIS A 130 4.28 -41.63 15.16
CA HIS A 130 5.26 -42.41 14.38
C HIS A 130 5.55 -41.77 13.02
N LEU A 131 6.82 -41.84 12.61
CA LEU A 131 7.43 -41.47 11.34
C LEU A 131 6.83 -42.23 10.14
N GLU A 132 6.47 -41.54 9.06
CA GLU A 132 6.67 -42.05 7.69
C GLU A 132 7.17 -40.90 6.79
N MET A 133 8.28 -41.19 6.10
CA MET A 133 8.96 -40.34 5.13
C MET A 133 8.34 -40.48 3.73
N GLU A 134 8.71 -39.53 2.86
CA GLU A 134 8.63 -39.49 1.38
C GLU A 134 7.43 -38.73 0.75
N PRO A 135 7.60 -38.16 -0.46
CA PRO A 135 8.49 -37.05 -0.83
C PRO A 135 7.69 -35.91 -1.53
N PRO A 136 8.28 -34.71 -1.77
CA PRO A 136 7.52 -33.58 -2.33
C PRO A 136 7.30 -33.74 -3.85
N ALA A 137 6.05 -33.61 -4.28
CA ALA A 137 5.70 -33.39 -5.69
C ALA A 137 5.51 -31.88 -5.95
N PRO A 138 5.79 -31.42 -7.19
CA PRO A 138 6.41 -30.13 -7.44
C PRO A 138 5.43 -28.96 -7.35
N LEU A 139 5.94 -27.85 -6.82
CA LEU A 139 5.32 -26.54 -6.86
C LEU A 139 5.02 -26.15 -8.31
N ALA A 140 3.74 -25.95 -8.60
CA ALA A 140 3.32 -25.27 -9.82
C ALA A 140 3.78 -23.82 -9.72
N GLU A 141 4.65 -23.45 -10.66
CA GLU A 141 5.03 -22.09 -11.01
C GLU A 141 3.80 -21.17 -11.00
N THR A 142 3.71 -20.28 -10.01
CA THR A 142 2.79 -19.15 -10.06
C THR A 142 3.62 -17.93 -10.43
N GLY A 143 3.28 -17.39 -11.59
CA GLY A 143 4.02 -16.39 -12.34
C GLY A 143 4.64 -15.29 -11.49
N GLN A 144 5.96 -15.23 -11.55
CA GLN A 144 6.74 -14.07 -11.22
C GLN A 144 6.41 -13.00 -12.27
N GLU A 145 5.38 -12.18 -12.00
CA GLU A 145 5.15 -10.96 -12.77
C GLU A 145 6.28 -9.97 -12.45
N THR A 146 7.35 -10.07 -13.25
CA THR A 146 8.35 -9.03 -13.40
C THR A 146 7.66 -7.77 -13.91
N PHE A 147 7.38 -6.83 -13.01
CA PHE A 147 7.03 -5.48 -13.39
C PHE A 147 8.22 -4.88 -14.14
N ALA A 148 8.02 -4.59 -15.42
CA ALA A 148 8.97 -3.88 -16.26
C ALA A 148 9.08 -2.42 -15.77
N ALA A 149 9.89 -2.20 -14.73
CA ALA A 149 10.46 -0.89 -14.43
C ALA A 149 11.69 -0.68 -15.32
N ALA A 150 11.83 0.51 -15.88
CA ALA A 150 13.02 0.93 -16.62
C ALA A 150 14.30 0.65 -15.79
N PRO A 151 15.45 0.34 -16.42
CA PRO A 151 16.66 -0.02 -15.70
C PRO A 151 17.18 1.22 -14.96
N ILE A 152 16.82 1.33 -13.68
CA ILE A 152 17.52 2.19 -12.74
C ILE A 152 18.83 1.45 -12.45
N ALA A 153 19.97 2.09 -12.74
CA ALA A 153 21.26 1.54 -12.41
C ALA A 153 21.25 1.13 -10.93
N ALA A 154 21.55 -0.15 -10.65
CA ALA A 154 21.67 -0.62 -9.27
C ALA A 154 22.66 0.30 -8.54
N GLY A 155 22.17 0.97 -7.49
CA GLY A 155 23.00 1.81 -6.63
C GLY A 155 24.12 0.99 -6.01
N SER A 156 25.15 1.66 -5.51
CA SER A 156 26.20 0.98 -4.75
C SER A 156 25.64 0.33 -3.48
N GLU A 157 26.25 -0.76 -3.05
CA GLU A 157 25.88 -1.49 -1.82
C GLU A 157 25.84 -0.58 -0.57
N SER A 158 26.73 0.42 -0.52
CA SER A 158 26.75 1.45 0.53
C SER A 158 25.57 2.42 0.46
N GLU A 159 25.11 2.76 -0.76
CA GLU A 159 23.92 3.59 -0.93
C GLU A 159 22.66 2.83 -0.49
N PHE A 160 22.61 1.51 -0.71
CA PHE A 160 21.52 0.67 -0.24
C PHE A 160 21.44 0.60 1.28
N ALA A 161 22.57 0.41 1.96
CA ALA A 161 22.61 0.44 3.43
C ALA A 161 22.15 1.78 4.00
N ALA A 162 22.64 2.90 3.45
CA ALA A 162 22.22 4.24 3.86
C ALA A 162 20.73 4.49 3.59
N LEU A 163 20.19 3.95 2.50
CA LEU A 163 18.78 4.06 2.17
C LEU A 163 17.90 3.24 3.13
N MET A 164 18.36 2.05 3.52
CA MET A 164 17.69 1.22 4.52
C MET A 164 17.65 1.91 5.89
N GLU A 165 18.76 2.50 6.35
CA GLU A 165 18.79 3.28 7.60
C GLU A 165 17.82 4.46 7.53
N LYS A 166 17.87 5.24 6.44
CA LYS A 166 16.93 6.35 6.23
C LYS A 166 15.47 5.89 6.21
N PHE A 167 15.20 4.71 5.67
CA PHE A 167 13.87 4.12 5.67
C PHE A 167 13.40 3.78 7.09
N VAL A 168 14.25 3.14 7.90
CA VAL A 168 13.94 2.84 9.30
C VAL A 168 13.68 4.13 10.09
N GLU A 169 14.51 5.16 9.91
CA GLU A 169 14.31 6.46 10.56
C GLU A 169 13.00 7.13 10.14
N ALA A 170 12.65 7.07 8.85
CA ALA A 170 11.40 7.63 8.34
C ALA A 170 10.17 6.87 8.89
N MET A 171 10.28 5.56 9.05
CA MET A 171 9.25 4.72 9.67
C MET A 171 9.08 5.04 11.16
N GLN A 172 10.17 5.18 11.91
CA GLN A 172 10.13 5.49 13.35
C GLN A 172 9.65 6.92 13.64
N SER A 173 9.97 7.88 12.77
CA SER A 173 9.57 9.27 12.94
C SER A 173 8.16 9.58 12.42
N GLY A 174 7.50 8.62 11.74
CA GLY A 174 6.22 8.86 11.07
C GLY A 174 6.32 9.91 9.96
N SER A 175 7.48 10.00 9.29
CA SER A 175 7.73 11.01 8.26
C SER A 175 6.82 10.80 7.05
N GLU A 176 6.29 11.89 6.50
CA GLU A 176 5.52 11.88 5.24
C GLU A 176 6.36 11.39 4.04
N GLU A 177 7.70 11.39 4.16
CA GLU A 177 8.61 10.91 3.12
C GLU A 177 8.74 9.38 3.08
N ARG A 178 8.19 8.64 4.05
CA ARG A 178 8.37 7.18 4.19
C ARG A 178 7.96 6.40 2.94
N GLU A 179 6.89 6.81 2.26
CA GLU A 179 6.43 6.16 1.02
C GLU A 179 7.40 6.39 -0.14
N GLY A 180 7.97 7.60 -0.26
CA GLY A 180 8.98 7.89 -1.28
C GLY A 180 10.27 7.11 -1.04
N ILE A 181 10.66 6.95 0.22
CA ILE A 181 11.84 6.16 0.60
C ILE A 181 11.58 4.67 0.39
N LEU A 182 10.39 4.15 0.74
CA LEU A 182 9.96 2.78 0.45
C LEU A 182 10.08 2.45 -1.04
N GLN A 183 9.56 3.31 -1.91
CA GLN A 183 9.65 3.11 -3.37
C GLN A 183 11.11 3.09 -3.84
N SER A 184 11.97 3.90 -3.23
CA SER A 184 13.40 3.91 -3.51
C SER A 184 14.08 2.60 -3.08
N VAL A 185 13.73 2.07 -1.90
CA VAL A 185 14.24 0.78 -1.40
C VAL A 185 13.79 -0.37 -2.32
N LEU A 186 12.51 -0.40 -2.69
CA LEU A 186 11.97 -1.39 -3.62
C LEU A 186 12.66 -1.32 -4.98
N ALA A 187 12.90 -0.12 -5.52
CA ALA A 187 13.60 0.06 -6.78
C ALA A 187 15.04 -0.49 -6.72
N GLN A 188 15.79 -0.23 -5.64
CA GLN A 188 17.13 -0.76 -5.48
C GLN A 188 17.16 -2.29 -5.32
N CYS A 189 16.26 -2.85 -4.48
CA CYS A 189 16.14 -4.30 -4.33
C CYS A 189 15.84 -4.99 -5.67
N ASN A 190 14.91 -4.45 -6.45
CA ASN A 190 14.61 -4.97 -7.79
C ASN A 190 15.82 -4.87 -8.72
N GLY A 191 16.60 -3.79 -8.63
CA GLY A 191 17.85 -3.62 -9.38
C GLY A 191 18.90 -4.69 -9.06
N PHE A 192 19.06 -5.06 -7.78
CA PHE A 192 19.97 -6.15 -7.39
C PHE A 192 19.49 -7.53 -7.83
N MET A 193 18.18 -7.75 -7.89
CA MET A 193 17.59 -9.03 -8.33
C MET A 193 17.69 -9.28 -9.84
N VAL A 194 17.95 -8.26 -10.67
CA VAL A 194 18.09 -8.44 -12.13
C VAL A 194 19.23 -9.41 -12.47
N GLU A 195 18.98 -10.30 -13.44
CA GLU A 195 20.01 -11.18 -13.99
C GLU A 195 21.17 -10.36 -14.58
N GLY A 196 22.40 -10.61 -14.13
CA GLY A 196 23.59 -9.86 -14.55
C GLY A 196 23.93 -8.63 -13.72
N SER A 197 23.22 -8.36 -12.60
CA SER A 197 23.52 -7.24 -11.69
C SER A 197 24.90 -7.30 -11.02
N GLY A 198 25.56 -8.46 -11.01
CA GLY A 198 26.81 -8.68 -10.28
C GLY A 198 26.66 -8.77 -8.76
N ALA A 199 25.43 -8.64 -8.24
CA ALA A 199 25.13 -8.80 -6.81
C ALA A 199 25.34 -10.25 -6.36
N PRO A 200 25.85 -10.49 -5.14
CA PRO A 200 26.02 -11.84 -4.62
C PRO A 200 24.67 -12.47 -4.26
N ALA A 201 24.64 -13.80 -4.18
CA ALA A 201 23.38 -14.57 -4.11
C ALA A 201 22.61 -14.35 -2.80
N ASP A 202 23.33 -14.16 -1.70
CA ASP A 202 22.81 -13.79 -0.38
C ASP A 202 22.03 -12.47 -0.41
N LEU A 203 22.58 -11.45 -1.08
CA LEU A 203 21.92 -10.15 -1.23
C LEU A 203 20.67 -10.27 -2.09
N LYS A 204 20.71 -11.07 -3.17
CA LYS A 204 19.54 -11.31 -4.03
C LYS A 204 18.41 -11.98 -3.26
N GLU A 205 18.73 -13.00 -2.47
CA GLU A 205 17.76 -13.69 -1.62
C GLU A 205 17.18 -12.75 -0.57
N PHE A 206 18.02 -11.98 0.12
CA PHE A 206 17.59 -10.96 1.08
C PHE A 206 16.68 -9.92 0.44
N CYS A 207 17.07 -9.35 -0.71
CA CYS A 207 16.25 -8.38 -1.44
C CYS A 207 14.91 -8.97 -1.89
N GLY A 208 14.86 -10.25 -2.25
CA GLY A 208 13.62 -10.95 -2.59
C GLY A 208 12.63 -10.99 -1.43
N PHE A 209 13.07 -11.47 -0.26
CA PHE A 209 12.23 -11.52 0.94
C PHE A 209 11.91 -10.12 1.47
N LEU A 210 12.83 -9.17 1.36
CA LEU A 210 12.59 -7.79 1.77
C LEU A 210 11.51 -7.15 0.88
N VAL A 211 11.54 -7.36 -0.43
CA VAL A 211 10.48 -6.88 -1.34
C VAL A 211 9.13 -7.50 -1.00
N GLU A 212 9.09 -8.80 -0.72
CA GLU A 212 7.86 -9.48 -0.31
C GLU A 212 7.31 -8.91 0.99
N PHE A 213 8.16 -8.73 2.01
CA PHE A 213 7.80 -8.12 3.27
C PHE A 213 7.27 -6.69 3.08
N LEU A 214 8.01 -5.84 2.36
CA LEU A 214 7.65 -4.44 2.14
C LEU A 214 6.34 -4.30 1.37
N LYS A 215 6.08 -5.16 0.39
CA LYS A 215 4.78 -5.21 -0.29
C LYS A 215 3.67 -5.62 0.66
N TYR A 216 3.87 -6.70 1.42
CA TYR A 216 2.87 -7.18 2.37
C TYR A 216 2.48 -6.12 3.40
N ILE A 217 3.44 -5.44 4.04
CA ILE A 217 3.13 -4.41 5.05
C ILE A 217 2.43 -3.19 4.42
N THR A 218 2.69 -2.90 3.15
CA THR A 218 2.06 -1.78 2.44
C THR A 218 0.63 -2.14 2.05
N GLU A 219 0.44 -3.34 1.48
CA GLU A 219 -0.87 -3.85 1.05
C GLU A 219 -1.85 -4.03 2.22
N ASN A 220 -1.34 -4.42 3.39
CA ASN A 220 -2.15 -4.64 4.59
C ASN A 220 -2.17 -3.44 5.55
N GLY A 221 -1.56 -2.30 5.20
CA GLY A 221 -1.55 -1.10 6.04
C GLY A 221 -0.81 -1.24 7.37
N PHE A 222 0.16 -2.15 7.47
CA PHE A 222 0.96 -2.39 8.68
C PHE A 222 2.17 -1.46 8.83
N MET A 223 2.28 -0.39 8.04
CA MET A 223 3.43 0.51 8.11
C MET A 223 3.62 1.15 9.49
N ASP A 224 2.54 1.35 10.24
CA ASP A 224 2.58 1.92 11.59
C ASP A 224 2.66 0.84 12.70
N ASP A 225 2.76 -0.44 12.33
CA ASP A 225 2.80 -1.55 13.28
C ASP A 225 4.18 -1.66 13.95
N VAL A 226 4.17 -1.79 15.28
CA VAL A 226 5.39 -1.93 16.10
C VAL A 226 6.21 -3.17 15.70
N ARG A 227 5.56 -4.25 15.25
CA ARG A 227 6.23 -5.45 14.74
C ARG A 227 7.00 -5.16 13.47
N VAL A 228 6.46 -4.34 12.56
CA VAL A 228 7.16 -3.92 11.33
C VAL A 228 8.40 -3.11 11.68
N MET A 229 8.30 -2.17 12.63
CA MET A 229 9.46 -1.40 13.09
C MET A 229 10.55 -2.29 13.71
N ASN A 230 10.17 -3.30 14.48
CA ASN A 230 11.11 -4.25 15.07
C ASN A 230 11.82 -5.10 14.00
N ILE A 231 11.06 -5.62 13.03
CA ILE A 231 11.61 -6.38 11.90
C ILE A 231 12.59 -5.51 11.12
N LEU A 232 12.18 -4.30 10.73
CA LEU A 232 13.02 -3.36 9.98
C LEU A 232 14.31 -2.98 10.72
N SER A 233 14.22 -2.74 12.03
CA SER A 233 15.39 -2.44 12.86
C SER A 233 16.35 -3.63 12.92
N ASN A 234 15.83 -4.84 13.06
CA ASN A 234 16.63 -6.06 13.13
C ASN A 234 17.27 -6.46 11.80
N VAL A 235 16.68 -6.09 10.66
CA VAL A 235 17.24 -6.38 9.33
C VAL A 235 18.15 -5.27 8.81
N SER A 236 18.00 -4.02 9.28
CA SER A 236 18.86 -2.90 8.87
C SER A 236 20.30 -3.03 9.36
N ALA A 237 20.51 -3.46 10.61
CA ALA A 237 21.85 -3.59 11.19
C ALA A 237 22.74 -4.64 10.47
N PRO A 238 22.22 -5.84 10.10
CA PRO A 238 22.94 -6.78 9.24
C PRO A 238 23.31 -6.20 7.88
N VAL A 239 22.43 -5.43 7.25
CA VAL A 239 22.68 -4.81 5.93
C VAL A 239 23.79 -3.77 6.01
N SER A 240 23.79 -2.90 7.02
CA SER A 240 24.86 -1.92 7.23
C SER A 240 26.21 -2.59 7.52
N SER A 241 26.20 -3.67 8.32
CA SER A 241 27.39 -4.45 8.62
C SER A 241 27.95 -5.15 7.37
N TRP A 242 27.08 -5.73 6.55
CA TRP A 242 27.43 -6.37 5.28
C TRP A 242 28.01 -5.38 4.27
N ALA A 243 27.42 -4.18 4.14
CA ALA A 243 27.92 -3.15 3.23
C ALA A 243 29.32 -2.65 3.59
N GLN A 244 29.67 -2.65 4.89
CA GLN A 244 30.99 -2.23 5.40
C GLN A 244 32.03 -3.36 5.43
N ALA A 245 31.59 -4.62 5.41
CA ALA A 245 32.48 -5.76 5.42
C ALA A 245 33.22 -5.93 4.08
N ALA A 246 34.46 -6.44 4.15
CA ALA A 246 35.21 -6.87 2.97
C ALA A 246 34.56 -8.11 2.34
N GLY A 247 34.70 -8.30 1.02
CA GLY A 247 33.91 -9.28 0.24
C GLY A 247 33.95 -10.73 0.75
N ASP A 248 35.02 -11.13 1.41
CA ASP A 248 35.25 -12.43 2.04
C ASP A 248 34.64 -12.56 3.45
N ALA A 249 34.35 -11.45 4.13
CA ALA A 249 33.69 -11.40 5.44
C ALA A 249 32.17 -11.21 5.35
N ARG A 250 31.62 -11.06 4.14
CA ARG A 250 30.19 -10.81 3.87
C ARG A 250 29.33 -12.07 3.91
N ASP A 251 29.93 -13.22 3.63
CA ASP A 251 29.21 -14.49 3.51
C ASP A 251 28.51 -14.84 4.83
N GLY A 252 27.20 -15.08 4.76
CA GLY A 252 26.35 -15.40 5.91
C GLY A 252 25.95 -14.24 6.81
N MET A 253 26.43 -13.00 6.59
CA MET A 253 26.03 -11.85 7.43
C MET A 253 24.55 -11.48 7.30
N LEU A 254 23.94 -11.79 6.15
CA LEU A 254 22.51 -11.54 5.90
C LEU A 254 21.60 -12.70 6.32
N ALA A 255 22.15 -13.82 6.78
CA ALA A 255 21.38 -15.05 7.05
C ALA A 255 20.29 -14.84 8.11
N GLU A 256 20.61 -14.13 9.20
CA GLU A 256 19.66 -13.79 10.26
C GLU A 256 18.54 -12.87 9.74
N GLY A 257 18.91 -11.88 8.91
CA GLY A 257 17.93 -10.99 8.28
C GLY A 257 17.00 -11.73 7.32
N ILE A 258 17.53 -12.68 6.55
CA ILE A 258 16.75 -13.55 5.66
C ILE A 258 15.76 -14.41 6.45
N GLU A 259 16.18 -15.00 7.57
CA GLU A 259 15.31 -15.85 8.39
C GLU A 259 14.13 -15.06 8.99
N ILE A 260 14.39 -13.85 9.48
CA ILE A 260 13.36 -12.94 9.97
C ILE A 260 12.38 -12.57 8.84
N LEU A 261 12.89 -12.20 7.66
CA LEU A 261 12.08 -11.85 6.50
C LEU A 261 11.40 -13.04 5.82
N ARG A 262 11.76 -14.28 6.16
CA ARG A 262 11.07 -15.48 5.68
C ARG A 262 9.88 -15.83 6.58
N THR A 263 10.00 -15.54 7.87
CA THR A 263 9.01 -15.92 8.89
C THR A 263 8.07 -14.78 9.28
N PHE A 264 8.20 -13.60 8.67
CA PHE A 264 7.40 -12.43 9.06
C PHE A 264 5.88 -12.68 9.01
N LYS A 265 5.37 -13.46 8.05
CA LYS A 265 3.91 -13.68 7.89
C LYS A 265 3.28 -14.31 9.13
N SER A 266 3.97 -15.26 9.78
CA SER A 266 3.48 -15.87 11.01
C SER A 266 3.48 -14.92 12.21
N LEU A 267 4.09 -13.74 12.09
CA LEU A 267 4.03 -12.70 13.12
C LEU A 267 2.81 -11.77 12.95
N PHE A 268 2.12 -11.82 11.79
CA PHE A 268 0.94 -11.00 11.47
C PHE A 268 -0.38 -11.80 11.45
N GLU A 269 -0.32 -13.13 11.29
CA GLU A 269 -1.42 -14.08 11.48
C GLU A 269 -1.64 -14.44 12.97
#